data_AF-A0A1H5K3T6-F1
#
_entry.id   AF-A0A1H5K3T6-F1
#
_cell.length_a   1.000
_cell.length_b   1.000
_cell.length_c   1.000
_cell.angle_alpha   90.00
_cell.angle_beta   90.00
_cell.angle_gamma   90.00
#
_symmetry.space_group_name_H-M   'P 1'
#
loop_
_entity.id
_entity.type
_entity.pdbx_description
1 polymer ?
#
loop_
_entity_poly.entity_id
_entity_poly.type
_entity_poly.pdbx_seq_one_letter_code
_entity_poly.pdbx_strand_id
1 'polypeptide(L)'
;MSNGLPFGKGSILGKELGDKAPQAAPGAKEKVPAYVTPDTMNRLRNTVVALQRLSLDDEDVDEPISLSAYVEAAILARIRRDEREHNNGNPFPQRRQKNLKTGPPVTK
;
A
#
# COMPACT_ATOMS: atom_id res chain seq x y z
N MET A 1 -35.75 -30.60 15.09
CA MET A 1 -34.34 -31.02 15.03
C MET A 1 -33.49 -29.78 14.84
N SER A 2 -32.87 -29.30 15.91
CA SER A 2 -32.09 -28.08 15.98
C SER A 2 -30.64 -28.44 16.29
N ASN A 3 -29.71 -28.23 15.36
CA ASN A 3 -28.28 -28.39 15.63
C ASN A 3 -27.64 -27.01 15.85
N GLY A 4 -27.37 -26.71 17.13
CA GLY A 4 -26.53 -25.58 17.54
C GLY A 4 -25.05 -25.92 17.41
N LEU A 5 -24.25 -24.96 16.95
CA LEU A 5 -22.79 -25.03 16.97
C LEU A 5 -22.26 -24.44 18.29
N PRO A 6 -21.34 -25.16 18.99
CA PRO A 6 -20.84 -24.76 20.30
C PRO A 6 -19.50 -24.03 20.16
N PHE A 7 -19.51 -22.70 20.14
CA PHE A 7 -18.29 -21.95 20.44
C PHE A 7 -18.40 -21.36 21.85
N GLY A 8 -18.13 -22.26 22.80
CA GLY A 8 -17.98 -21.95 24.21
C GLY A 8 -16.73 -21.11 24.48
N LYS A 9 -16.92 -20.16 25.39
CA LYS A 9 -15.90 -19.37 26.10
C LYS A 9 -14.69 -20.23 26.52
N GLY A 10 -13.47 -19.70 26.31
CA GLY A 10 -12.31 -20.08 27.12
C GLY A 10 -11.11 -20.74 26.42
N SER A 11 -10.87 -20.54 25.13
CA SER A 11 -9.66 -21.10 24.52
C SER A 11 -8.40 -20.28 24.85
N ILE A 12 -7.53 -20.91 25.62
CA ILE A 12 -6.19 -20.48 26.04
C ILE A 12 -5.27 -20.13 24.84
N LEU A 13 -5.67 -20.50 23.62
CA LEU A 13 -4.96 -20.19 22.37
C LEU A 13 -4.85 -18.69 22.06
N GLY A 14 -5.74 -17.85 22.59
CA GLY A 14 -5.70 -16.41 22.35
C GLY A 14 -4.60 -15.67 23.12
N LYS A 15 -4.01 -16.30 24.15
CA LYS A 15 -3.02 -15.66 25.04
C LYS A 15 -1.56 -15.95 24.67
N GLU A 16 -1.29 -16.95 23.84
CA GLU A 16 0.07 -17.27 23.37
C GLU A 16 0.46 -16.59 22.05
N LEU A 17 -0.50 -15.98 21.34
CA LEU A 17 -0.24 -15.20 20.12
C LEU A 17 0.13 -13.72 20.39
N GLY A 18 0.37 -13.37 21.65
CA GLY A 18 0.56 -11.99 22.12
C GLY A 18 1.90 -11.32 21.79
N ASP A 19 2.95 -12.03 21.35
CA ASP A 19 4.31 -11.46 21.36
C ASP A 19 5.16 -11.70 20.10
N LYS A 20 4.56 -12.02 18.96
CA LYS A 20 5.28 -11.97 17.68
C LYS A 20 4.58 -11.02 16.73
N ALA A 21 5.05 -9.77 16.72
CA ALA A 21 4.84 -8.89 15.59
C ALA A 21 5.11 -9.70 14.31
N PRO A 22 4.15 -9.82 13.39
CA PRO A 22 4.39 -10.59 12.17
C PRO A 22 5.56 -9.93 11.45
N GLN A 23 6.72 -10.57 11.45
CA GLN A 23 7.80 -10.24 10.53
C GLN A 23 7.20 -10.43 9.14
N ALA A 24 6.99 -9.32 8.43
CA ALA A 24 6.44 -9.32 7.10
C ALA A 24 7.25 -10.29 6.23
N ALA A 25 6.58 -11.30 5.68
CA ALA A 25 7.21 -12.27 4.79
C ALA A 25 7.85 -11.55 3.59
N PRO A 26 8.96 -12.05 3.02
CA PRO A 26 9.53 -11.50 1.78
C PRO A 26 8.44 -11.43 0.70
N GLY A 27 8.14 -10.23 0.20
CA GLY A 27 7.06 -10.00 -0.77
C GLY A 27 5.70 -9.60 -0.17
N ALA A 28 5.59 -9.46 1.15
CA ALA A 28 4.40 -8.90 1.78
C ALA A 28 4.23 -7.42 1.39
N LYS A 29 3.14 -7.11 0.69
CA LYS A 29 2.79 -5.74 0.30
C LYS A 29 2.18 -4.99 1.49
N GLU A 30 2.68 -3.79 1.77
CA GLU A 30 2.08 -2.88 2.75
C GLU A 30 1.04 -1.97 2.09
N LYS A 31 -0.03 -1.64 2.82
CA LYS A 31 -1.06 -0.71 2.33
C LYS A 31 -0.65 0.73 2.59
N VAL A 32 -0.82 1.58 1.58
CA VAL A 32 -0.69 3.03 1.72
C VAL A 32 -2.06 3.61 2.13
N PRO A 33 -2.21 4.15 3.37
CA PRO A 33 -3.45 4.80 3.77
C PRO A 33 -3.51 6.21 3.17
N ALA A 34 -4.27 6.39 2.10
CA ALA A 34 -4.46 7.69 1.46
C ALA A 34 -5.93 7.95 1.11
N TYR A 35 -6.38 9.16 1.40
CA TYR A 35 -7.68 9.66 0.95
C TYR A 35 -7.49 10.55 -0.27
N VAL A 36 -8.31 10.34 -1.29
CA VAL A 36 -8.38 11.20 -2.49
C VAL A 36 -9.83 11.58 -2.75
N THR A 37 -10.04 12.67 -3.50
CA THR A 37 -11.40 13.08 -3.86
C THR A 37 -12.04 12.06 -4.82
N PRO A 38 -13.38 11.94 -4.85
CA PRO A 38 -14.08 11.07 -5.79
C PRO A 38 -13.71 11.36 -7.26
N ASP A 39 -13.58 12.63 -7.62
CA ASP A 39 -13.13 13.07 -8.95
C ASP A 39 -11.74 12.52 -9.28
N THR A 40 -10.78 12.67 -8.36
CA THR A 40 -9.41 12.16 -8.54
C THR A 40 -9.41 10.64 -8.73
N MET A 41 -10.21 9.91 -7.94
CA MET A 41 -10.32 8.46 -8.06
C MET A 41 -10.91 8.04 -9.42
N ASN A 42 -11.92 8.76 -9.92
CA ASN A 42 -12.51 8.49 -11.23
C ASN A 42 -11.51 8.76 -12.36
N ARG A 43 -10.77 9.87 -12.29
CA ARG A 43 -9.69 10.18 -13.23
C ARG A 43 -8.62 9.10 -13.23
N LEU A 44 -8.17 8.66 -12.05
CA LEU A 44 -7.20 7.58 -11.91
C LEU A 44 -7.68 6.28 -12.57
N ARG A 45 -8.93 5.88 -12.34
CA ARG A 45 -9.51 4.68 -12.97
C ARG A 45 -9.58 4.81 -14.49
N ASN A 46 -10.06 5.94 -15.00
CA ASN A 46 -10.17 6.19 -16.43
C ASN A 46 -8.80 6.16 -17.12
N THR A 47 -7.77 6.73 -16.47
CA THR A 47 -6.39 6.67 -16.96
C THR A 47 -5.91 5.22 -17.07
N VAL A 48 -6.02 4.43 -16.00
CA VAL A 48 -5.57 3.03 -16.02
C VAL A 48 -6.28 2.21 -17.09
N VAL A 49 -7.60 2.39 -17.25
CA VAL A 49 -8.38 1.70 -18.29
C VAL A 49 -7.94 2.12 -19.69
N ALA A 50 -7.59 3.40 -19.92
CA ALA A 50 -7.09 3.86 -21.20
C ALA A 50 -5.72 3.25 -21.52
N LEU A 51 -4.80 3.25 -20.55
CA LEU A 51 -3.46 2.67 -20.67
C LEU A 51 -3.52 1.16 -20.97
N GLN A 52 -4.37 0.42 -20.25
CA GLN A 52 -4.63 -0.99 -20.51
C GLN A 52 -5.13 -1.27 -21.93
N ARG A 53 -5.85 -0.34 -22.56
CA ARG A 53 -6.29 -0.50 -23.94
C ARG A 53 -5.16 -0.24 -24.93
N LEU A 54 -4.35 0.78 -24.68
CA LEU A 54 -3.18 1.09 -25.51
C LEU A 54 -2.18 -0.08 -25.50
N SER A 55 -1.98 -0.72 -24.35
CA SER A 55 -1.10 -1.90 -24.23
C SER A 55 -1.66 -3.17 -24.87
N LEU A 56 -2.93 -3.18 -25.31
CA LEU A 56 -3.49 -4.30 -26.09
C LEU A 56 -3.26 -4.11 -27.59
N ASP A 57 -3.11 -2.85 -28.03
CA ASP A 57 -2.93 -2.49 -29.42
C ASP A 57 -1.44 -2.42 -29.82
N ASP A 58 -0.53 -2.36 -28.84
CA ASP A 58 0.91 -2.23 -29.02
C ASP A 58 1.67 -3.08 -27.98
N GLU A 59 2.35 -4.13 -28.44
CA GLU A 59 3.09 -5.09 -27.60
C GLU A 59 4.35 -4.46 -26.97
N ASP A 60 4.82 -3.30 -27.44
CA ASP A 60 5.99 -2.61 -26.91
C ASP A 60 5.66 -1.66 -25.74
N VAL A 61 4.39 -1.57 -25.33
CA VAL A 61 3.94 -0.68 -24.27
C VAL A 61 4.04 -1.36 -22.90
N ASP A 62 5.13 -1.05 -22.19
CA ASP A 62 5.42 -1.50 -20.82
C ASP A 62 4.61 -0.68 -19.78
N GLU A 63 3.28 -0.64 -19.92
CA GLU A 63 2.38 0.15 -19.06
C GLU A 63 1.81 -0.64 -17.86
N PRO A 64 1.50 0.02 -16.74
CA PRO A 64 1.05 -0.67 -15.54
C PRO A 64 -0.34 -1.29 -15.75
N ILE A 65 -0.40 -2.62 -15.75
CA ILE A 65 -1.62 -3.41 -15.99
C ILE A 65 -2.67 -3.21 -14.87
N SER A 66 -2.36 -2.52 -13.76
CA SER A 66 -3.31 -2.32 -12.65
C SER A 66 -3.22 -0.96 -11.97
N LEU A 67 -4.33 -0.56 -11.33
CA LEU A 67 -4.40 0.67 -10.54
C LEU A 67 -3.36 0.68 -9.40
N SER A 68 -3.13 -0.45 -8.75
CA SER A 68 -2.11 -0.56 -7.70
C SER A 68 -0.69 -0.35 -8.25
N ALA A 69 -0.37 -0.95 -9.41
CA ALA A 69 0.93 -0.78 -10.05
C ALA A 69 1.15 0.66 -10.52
N TYR A 70 0.11 1.30 -11.09
CA TYR A 70 0.17 2.71 -11.48
C TYR A 70 0.45 3.61 -10.26
N VAL A 71 -0.25 3.39 -9.16
CA VAL A 71 -0.06 4.18 -7.93
C VAL A 71 1.33 3.94 -7.32
N GLU A 72 1.79 2.69 -7.28
CA GLU A 72 3.14 2.34 -6.81
C GLU A 72 4.22 3.04 -7.64
N ALA A 73 4.12 2.99 -8.97
CA ALA A 73 5.04 3.66 -9.88
C ALA A 73 5.03 5.19 -9.67
N ALA A 74 3.85 5.80 -9.52
CA ALA A 74 3.72 7.22 -9.25
C ALA A 74 4.35 7.64 -7.91
N ILE A 75 4.16 6.83 -6.86
CA ILE A 75 4.77 7.05 -5.55
C ILE A 75 6.29 6.95 -5.65
N LEU A 76 6.82 5.91 -6.28
CA LEU A 76 8.27 5.72 -6.46
C LEU A 76 8.89 6.84 -7.30
N ALA A 77 8.22 7.27 -8.36
CA ALA A 77 8.67 8.39 -9.18
C ALA A 77 8.77 9.68 -8.37
N ARG A 78 7.79 9.93 -7.48
CA ARG A 78 7.81 11.10 -6.61
C ARG A 78 8.89 11.01 -5.53
N ILE A 79 9.04 9.87 -4.86
CA ILE A 79 10.11 9.66 -3.86
C ILE A 79 11.48 9.91 -4.48
N ARG A 80 11.77 9.30 -5.64
CA ARG A 80 13.05 9.48 -6.35
C ARG A 80 13.30 10.93 -6.75
N ARG A 81 12.24 11.67 -7.10
CA ARG A 81 12.34 13.11 -7.38
C ARG A 81 12.75 13.86 -6.12
N ASP A 82 12.04 13.64 -5.01
CA ASP A 82 12.30 14.33 -3.75
C ASP A 82 13.70 13.98 -3.18
N GLU A 83 14.16 12.74 -3.35
CA GLU A 83 15.54 12.31 -3.00
C GLU A 83 16.60 13.06 -3.81
N ARG A 84 16.37 13.28 -5.11
CA ARG A 84 17.26 14.10 -5.95
C ARG A 84 17.24 15.56 -5.55
N GLU A 85 16.06 16.12 -5.29
CA GLU A 85 15.89 17.55 -4.97
C GLU A 85 16.36 17.89 -3.55
N HIS A 86 16.28 16.97 -2.60
CA HIS A 86 16.47 17.26 -1.17
C HIS A 86 17.48 16.39 -0.44
N ASN A 87 18.02 15.33 -1.07
CA ASN A 87 18.96 14.41 -0.42
C ASN A 87 20.11 13.95 -1.33
N ASN A 88 20.53 14.80 -2.27
CA ASN A 88 21.64 14.54 -3.21
C ASN A 88 21.47 13.24 -4.02
N GLY A 89 20.22 12.85 -4.30
CA GLY A 89 19.90 11.61 -5.01
C GLY A 89 19.99 10.34 -4.17
N ASN A 90 20.29 10.44 -2.87
CA ASN A 90 20.34 9.29 -1.97
C ASN A 90 18.97 9.04 -1.32
N PRO A 91 18.65 7.78 -0.95
CA PRO A 91 17.47 7.48 -0.17
C PRO A 91 17.45 8.19 1.19
N PHE A 92 16.27 8.63 1.64
CA PHE A 92 16.11 9.19 2.98
C PHE A 92 16.42 8.13 4.07
N PRO A 93 17.01 8.53 5.22
CA PRO A 93 17.42 7.58 6.25
C PRO A 93 16.23 6.81 6.83
N GLN A 94 16.36 5.49 6.90
CA GLN A 94 15.34 4.62 7.48
C GLN A 94 15.12 4.95 8.96
N ARG A 95 13.86 5.19 9.35
CA ARG A 95 13.47 5.41 10.75
C ARG A 95 12.89 4.13 11.34
N ARG A 96 13.04 3.96 12.65
CA ARG A 96 12.36 2.88 13.38
C ARG A 96 10.85 3.02 13.22
N GLN A 97 10.13 1.92 12.97
CA GLN A 97 8.67 1.89 12.75
C GLN A 97 7.88 2.73 13.78
N LYS A 98 8.23 2.63 15.08
CA LYS A 98 7.61 3.43 16.16
C LYS A 98 7.72 4.96 16.00
N ASN A 99 8.64 5.43 15.15
CA ASN A 99 8.88 6.85 14.88
C ASN A 99 8.29 7.29 13.52
N LEU A 100 7.71 6.37 12.74
CA LEU A 100 7.06 6.65 11.46
C LEU A 100 5.58 6.96 11.72
N LYS A 101 5.26 8.24 11.91
CA LYS A 101 3.86 8.68 11.88
C LYS A 101 3.44 8.82 10.42
N THR A 102 2.52 7.98 9.99
CA THR A 102 2.00 7.91 8.61
C THR A 102 0.66 8.63 8.43
N GLY A 103 0.14 9.27 9.49
CA GLY A 103 -1.09 10.06 9.47
C GLY A 103 -0.85 11.58 9.41
N PRO A 104 -1.91 12.40 9.55
CA PRO A 104 -1.81 13.85 9.58
C PRO A 104 -0.72 14.31 10.57
N PRO A 105 -0.06 15.45 10.32
CA PRO A 105 0.95 15.97 11.23
C PRO A 105 0.35 16.02 12.63
N VAL A 106 1.09 15.48 13.61
CA VAL A 106 0.75 15.70 15.01
C VAL A 106 1.20 17.12 15.33
N THR A 107 0.46 18.10 14.85
CA THR A 107 0.56 19.46 15.37
C THR A 107 0.19 19.38 16.85
N LYS A 108 1.13 19.73 17.71
CA LYS A 108 0.85 20.22 19.05
C LYS A 108 0.27 21.62 18.96
#